data_AF-A0A9D4JPQ6-F1
#
_entry.id   AF-A0A9D4JPQ6-F1
#
_cell.length_a   1.000
_cell.length_b   1.000
_cell.length_c   1.000
_cell.angle_alpha   90.00
_cell.angle_beta   90.00
_cell.angle_gamma   90.00
#
_symmetry.space_group_name_H-M   'P 1'
#
loop_
_entity.id
_entity.type
_entity.pdbx_description
1 polymer ?
#
loop_
_entity_poly.entity_id
_entity_poly.type
_entity_poly.pdbx_seq_one_letter_code
_entity_poly.pdbx_strand_id
1 'polypeptide(L)'
;MLCRKQCIFLIVVLPLLIVPAVLIIKHSDGHIDEIFIPPKRLPNSQGTYIGPVVQYEHVNLTGVQKIVRPIDAPKARPAKCYDYVWSGNCRDTCYSFNILVRKKQRKQIVLKCEKSKTQLKTVYTPKQKMVHKVDFKDSCLQKVTEWYCRDKLSVPNIVHYVWFGKWEFQFIHFLSFLSAFKVQKPCLIMVHADKLPTGNLWNYFLQICQKVVHVKRKQPKTVMDKKLTFIEHKADVAKLEALKEYGGIYLDTDQVLLKPLEMFRSYDVTIGLDNGGQVANSIILAKKNAAFINLWLEEYRTFTKNDGNKHSQIIPFTLAQKFPHLVKIVGDELSAPNAYKILDLYARNFDWTRQYGMHMHLKLRQKSFGKEKFDMDTVKTMNTTAGAVARYILYGNTDLCTPPKGYIRH
;
A
#
# COMPACT_ATOMS: atom_id res chain seq x y z
N MET A 1 45.53 27.10 15.15
CA MET A 1 45.83 27.30 13.71
C MET A 1 44.53 27.60 12.98
N LEU A 2 44.28 28.88 12.68
CA LEU A 2 43.28 29.29 11.70
C LEU A 2 43.67 28.72 10.33
N CYS A 3 42.71 28.18 9.58
CA CYS A 3 42.84 28.08 8.14
C CYS A 3 41.58 28.66 7.49
N ARG A 4 41.72 29.92 7.03
CA ARG A 4 40.78 30.61 6.15
C ARG A 4 40.74 29.87 4.81
N LYS A 5 39.57 29.52 4.30
CA LYS A 5 39.35 29.34 2.86
C LYS A 5 38.22 30.25 2.41
N GLN A 6 38.55 31.11 1.46
CA GLN A 6 37.67 32.10 0.84
C GLN A 6 36.57 31.39 0.02
N CYS A 7 35.30 31.73 0.26
CA CYS A 7 34.23 31.48 -0.69
C CYS A 7 34.01 32.77 -1.49
N ILE A 8 34.21 32.71 -2.80
CA ILE A 8 33.86 33.79 -3.73
C ILE A 8 32.36 33.68 -3.99
N PHE A 9 31.58 34.67 -3.57
CA PHE A 9 30.16 34.80 -3.91
C PHE A 9 30.04 35.67 -5.17
N LEU A 10 29.62 35.07 -6.28
CA LEU A 10 29.16 35.82 -7.44
C LEU A 10 27.64 35.99 -7.33
N ILE A 11 27.17 37.16 -6.90
CA ILE A 11 25.73 37.49 -6.90
C ILE A 11 25.42 38.19 -8.21
N VAL A 12 24.82 37.46 -9.16
CA VAL A 12 24.19 38.05 -10.35
C VAL A 12 22.77 38.45 -9.95
N VAL A 13 22.51 39.75 -9.84
CA VAL A 13 21.16 40.28 -9.62
C VAL A 13 20.50 40.50 -10.98
N LEU A 14 19.54 39.64 -11.33
CA LEU A 14 18.59 39.88 -12.43
C LEU A 14 17.20 40.10 -11.82
N PRO A 15 16.50 41.21 -12.14
CA PRO A 15 15.18 41.46 -11.60
C PRO A 15 14.13 40.62 -12.34
N LEU A 16 13.18 40.07 -11.59
CA LEU A 16 11.90 39.50 -12.05
C LEU A 16 11.98 38.20 -12.88
N LEU A 17 12.36 37.09 -12.24
CA LEU A 17 11.90 35.73 -12.60
C LEU A 17 12.20 34.78 -11.40
N ILE A 18 11.16 34.25 -10.76
CA ILE A 18 11.31 33.28 -9.66
C ILE A 18 11.48 31.90 -10.31
N VAL A 19 12.73 31.45 -10.46
CA VAL A 19 13.08 30.10 -10.91
C VAL A 19 13.85 29.42 -9.77
N PRO A 20 13.63 28.13 -9.47
CA PRO A 20 14.44 27.42 -8.48
C PRO A 20 15.92 27.45 -8.87
N ALA A 21 16.78 27.86 -7.94
CA ALA A 21 18.23 27.87 -8.12
C ALA A 21 18.81 26.55 -7.59
N VAL A 22 19.62 25.88 -8.41
CA VAL A 22 20.42 24.73 -8.02
C VAL A 22 21.85 25.21 -7.82
N LEU A 23 22.37 25.06 -6.61
CA LEU A 23 23.76 25.33 -6.30
C LEU A 23 24.57 24.05 -6.49
N ILE A 24 25.55 24.08 -7.39
CA ILE A 24 26.44 22.94 -7.67
C ILE A 24 27.77 23.19 -6.97
N ILE A 25 28.13 22.33 -6.03
CA ILE A 25 29.42 22.39 -5.32
C ILE A 25 30.28 21.23 -5.79
N LYS A 26 31.44 21.53 -6.36
CA LYS A 26 32.44 20.54 -6.77
C LYS A 26 33.56 20.48 -5.73
N HIS A 27 33.71 19.33 -5.11
CA HIS A 27 34.73 19.06 -4.11
C HIS A 27 36.08 18.73 -4.77
N SER A 28 37.17 18.89 -4.01
CA SER A 28 38.54 18.67 -4.50
C SER A 28 38.85 17.20 -4.84
N ASP A 29 38.03 16.26 -4.40
CA ASP A 29 38.10 14.82 -4.71
C ASP A 29 37.27 14.45 -5.95
N GLY A 30 36.65 15.43 -6.61
CA GLY A 30 35.83 15.24 -7.81
C GLY A 30 34.36 14.93 -7.53
N HIS A 31 33.94 14.85 -6.27
CA HIS A 31 32.53 14.71 -5.91
C HIS A 31 31.74 15.99 -6.22
N ILE A 32 30.48 15.85 -6.66
CA ILE A 32 29.61 16.99 -6.98
C ILE A 32 28.31 16.85 -6.19
N ASP A 33 28.02 17.86 -5.37
CA ASP A 33 26.75 18.00 -4.65
C ASP A 33 25.86 19.02 -5.35
N GLU A 34 24.59 18.65 -5.55
CA GLU A 34 23.54 19.56 -6.06
C GLU A 34 22.58 19.91 -4.93
N ILE A 35 22.59 21.17 -4.51
CA ILE A 35 21.74 21.68 -3.43
C ILE A 35 20.61 22.51 -4.03
N PHE A 36 19.37 22.05 -3.81
CA PHE A 36 18.17 22.74 -4.25
C PHE A 36 17.78 23.82 -3.24
N ILE A 37 17.74 25.09 -3.67
CA ILE A 37 17.33 26.20 -2.81
C ILE A 37 15.87 26.55 -3.14
N PRO A 38 14.91 26.27 -2.24
CA PRO A 38 13.52 26.64 -2.46
C PRO A 38 13.35 28.18 -2.36
N PRO A 39 12.39 28.78 -3.10
CA PRO A 39 12.15 30.22 -3.03
C PRO A 39 11.65 30.63 -1.63
N LYS A 40 12.27 31.65 -1.03
CA LYS A 40 11.80 32.27 0.22
C LYS A 40 10.50 33.04 -0.04
N ARG A 41 9.45 32.75 0.74
CA ARG A 41 8.24 33.61 0.84
C ARG A 41 8.53 34.82 1.73
N LEU A 42 8.13 36.02 1.29
CA LEU A 42 8.05 37.19 2.15
C LEU A 42 6.82 37.07 3.08
N PRO A 43 6.92 37.49 4.36
CA PRO A 43 5.81 37.42 5.31
C PRO A 43 4.79 38.54 5.05
N ASN A 44 3.51 38.20 4.95
CA ASN A 44 2.41 39.16 5.09
C ASN A 44 2.09 39.36 6.58
N SER A 45 1.81 40.62 6.92
CA SER A 45 1.48 41.10 8.26
C SER A 45 0.25 40.42 8.87
N GLN A 46 0.41 40.04 10.15
CA GLN A 46 -0.58 39.61 11.13
C GLN A 46 -1.09 38.15 11.03
N GLY A 47 -0.82 37.38 12.10
CA GLY A 47 -1.43 36.07 12.37
C GLY A 47 -0.43 34.92 12.51
N THR A 48 0.10 34.75 13.71
CA THR A 48 0.95 33.63 14.17
C THR A 48 0.41 32.24 13.82
N TYR A 49 1.23 31.41 13.17
CA TYR A 49 1.23 29.96 13.33
C TYR A 49 2.68 29.45 13.38
N ILE A 50 3.06 28.90 14.53
CA ILE A 50 4.36 28.27 14.77
C ILE A 50 4.23 26.80 14.32
N GLY A 51 4.72 26.49 13.12
CA GLY A 51 5.00 25.11 12.69
C GLY A 51 6.45 24.75 13.03
N PRO A 52 6.75 23.48 13.39
CA PRO A 52 8.06 23.13 13.93
C PRO A 52 9.17 23.30 12.88
N VAL A 53 10.22 24.01 13.28
CA VAL A 53 11.51 24.05 12.60
C VAL A 53 12.11 22.64 12.65
N VAL A 54 12.21 21.98 11.50
CA VAL A 54 12.89 20.68 11.40
C VAL A 54 14.39 20.94 11.28
N GLN A 55 15.11 20.78 12.38
CA GLN A 55 16.57 20.65 12.37
C GLN A 55 16.93 19.27 11.79
N TYR A 56 17.86 19.27 10.84
CA TYR A 56 18.45 18.06 10.29
C TYR A 56 19.52 17.54 11.27
N GLU A 57 19.24 16.42 11.95
CA GLU A 57 20.28 15.65 12.63
C GLU A 57 20.65 14.43 11.78
N HIS A 58 21.95 14.24 11.58
CA HIS A 58 22.51 12.98 11.07
C HIS A 58 22.13 11.84 12.02
N VAL A 59 21.30 10.91 11.55
CA VAL A 59 20.84 9.78 12.36
C VAL A 59 21.96 8.77 12.53
N ASN A 60 22.63 8.85 13.68
CA ASN A 60 23.57 7.84 14.16
C ASN A 60 22.76 6.66 14.75
N LEU A 61 22.91 5.45 14.19
CA LEU A 61 22.11 4.25 14.52
C LEU A 61 22.48 3.58 15.86
N THR A 62 22.95 4.31 16.86
CA THR A 62 23.42 3.76 18.15
C THR A 62 22.55 4.11 19.36
N GLY A 63 21.37 4.72 19.16
CA GLY A 63 20.50 5.16 20.26
C GLY A 63 19.10 4.53 20.25
N VAL A 64 18.97 3.21 20.41
CA VAL A 64 17.67 2.60 20.78
C VAL A 64 17.47 2.72 22.29
N GLN A 65 17.16 3.93 22.79
CA GLN A 65 16.60 4.09 24.14
C GLN A 65 15.67 5.30 24.24
N LYS A 66 14.37 5.04 24.04
CA LYS A 66 13.31 5.43 24.97
C LYS A 66 12.05 4.65 24.60
N ILE A 67 11.70 3.70 25.47
CA ILE A 67 10.48 2.90 25.38
C ILE A 67 9.32 3.88 25.57
N VAL A 68 8.73 4.34 24.47
CA VAL A 68 7.37 4.88 24.50
C VAL A 68 6.47 3.65 24.61
N ARG A 69 5.81 3.49 25.76
CA ARG A 69 4.76 2.47 25.92
C ARG A 69 3.78 2.63 24.75
N PRO A 70 3.33 1.55 24.10
CA PRO A 70 2.29 1.66 23.07
C PRO A 70 1.13 2.46 23.66
N ILE A 71 0.92 3.67 23.14
CA ILE A 71 -0.28 4.44 23.46
C ILE A 71 -1.43 3.59 22.92
N ASP A 72 -2.35 3.25 23.82
CA ASP A 72 -3.43 2.29 23.61
C ASP A 72 -4.13 2.55 22.28
N ALA A 73 -3.75 1.77 21.26
CA ALA A 73 -4.58 1.59 20.08
C ALA A 73 -5.98 1.17 20.57
N PRO A 74 -7.06 1.58 19.89
CA PRO A 74 -8.40 1.38 20.42
C PRO A 74 -8.60 -0.13 20.59
N LYS A 75 -8.87 -0.58 21.82
CA LYS A 75 -8.98 -2.00 22.17
C LYS A 75 -10.03 -2.66 21.28
N ALA A 76 -9.57 -3.37 20.25
CA ALA A 76 -10.44 -4.15 19.39
C ALA A 76 -10.96 -5.36 20.18
N ARG A 77 -12.27 -5.63 20.12
CA ARG A 77 -12.81 -6.84 20.73
C ARG A 77 -12.24 -8.06 19.98
N PRO A 78 -11.69 -9.07 20.68
CA PRO A 78 -11.16 -10.27 20.04
C PRO A 78 -12.19 -10.88 19.08
N ALA A 79 -11.74 -11.33 17.91
CA ALA A 79 -12.62 -12.03 16.98
C ALA A 79 -13.19 -13.29 17.66
N LYS A 80 -14.50 -13.55 17.50
CA LYS A 80 -15.11 -14.78 18.03
C LYS A 80 -14.46 -15.98 17.36
N CYS A 81 -13.98 -16.87 18.20
CA CYS A 81 -13.18 -18.01 17.83
C CYS A 81 -13.85 -19.00 16.86
N TYR A 82 -15.19 -19.03 16.84
CA TYR A 82 -15.99 -19.99 16.07
C TYR A 82 -16.38 -19.51 14.66
N ASP A 83 -16.08 -18.26 14.28
CA ASP A 83 -16.60 -17.71 13.01
C ASP A 83 -15.88 -18.26 11.77
N TYR A 84 -14.77 -18.99 11.93
CA TYR A 84 -13.93 -19.37 10.79
C TYR A 84 -13.06 -20.61 11.07
N VAL A 85 -12.57 -21.16 9.96
CA VAL A 85 -11.78 -22.40 9.78
C VAL A 85 -10.38 -22.30 10.42
N TRP A 86 -10.28 -22.15 11.73
CA TRP A 86 -9.02 -22.04 12.44
C TRP A 86 -8.92 -23.11 13.53
N SER A 87 -7.91 -23.97 13.46
CA SER A 87 -7.68 -25.06 14.42
C SER A 87 -6.90 -24.56 15.64
N GLY A 88 -7.44 -23.57 16.37
CA GLY A 88 -6.80 -22.94 17.52
C GLY A 88 -7.67 -22.98 18.77
N ASN A 89 -7.08 -23.23 19.94
CA ASN A 89 -7.79 -23.17 21.22
C ASN A 89 -8.05 -21.73 21.65
N CYS A 90 -9.30 -21.45 22.01
CA CYS A 90 -9.87 -20.11 22.17
C CYS A 90 -9.61 -19.43 23.52
N ARG A 91 -8.67 -19.95 24.31
CA ARG A 91 -8.35 -19.42 25.64
C ARG A 91 -7.16 -18.45 25.62
N ASP A 92 -6.41 -18.42 24.52
CA ASP A 92 -5.23 -17.56 24.36
C ASP A 92 -5.57 -16.36 23.45
N THR A 93 -5.01 -15.18 23.77
CA THR A 93 -5.19 -13.96 22.95
C THR A 93 -4.69 -14.12 21.51
N CYS A 94 -3.87 -15.15 21.24
CA CYS A 94 -3.34 -15.49 19.93
C CYS A 94 -3.22 -17.00 19.76
N TYR A 95 -3.92 -17.56 18.77
CA TYR A 95 -3.85 -18.98 18.44
C TYR A 95 -2.80 -19.26 17.34
N SER A 96 -2.33 -20.51 17.26
CA SER A 96 -1.38 -20.94 16.23
C SER A 96 -2.06 -21.20 14.89
N PHE A 97 -1.50 -20.64 13.82
CA PHE A 97 -1.93 -20.94 12.45
C PHE A 97 -1.22 -22.20 11.96
N ASN A 98 -1.98 -23.26 11.67
CA ASN A 98 -1.43 -24.38 10.93
C ASN A 98 -1.47 -24.08 9.43
N ILE A 99 -0.45 -23.37 8.94
CA ILE A 99 -0.33 -22.98 7.52
C ILE A 99 -0.10 -24.18 6.58
N LEU A 100 0.21 -25.35 7.14
CA LEU A 100 0.42 -26.60 6.41
C LEU A 100 -0.87 -27.42 6.28
N VAL A 101 -1.92 -27.12 7.06
CA VAL A 101 -3.21 -27.81 6.93
C VAL A 101 -3.80 -27.56 5.55
N ARG A 102 -4.09 -28.66 4.87
CA ARG A 102 -4.75 -28.68 3.57
C ARG A 102 -6.08 -29.37 3.72
N LYS A 103 -7.15 -28.68 3.33
CA LYS A 103 -8.44 -29.33 3.19
C LYS A 103 -8.39 -30.27 1.99
N LYS A 104 -9.15 -31.37 2.03
CA LYS A 104 -9.33 -32.25 0.86
C LYS A 104 -9.85 -31.48 -0.36
N GLN A 105 -10.76 -30.52 -0.11
CA GLN A 105 -11.28 -29.60 -1.12
C GLN A 105 -11.35 -28.18 -0.55
N ARG A 106 -11.15 -27.18 -1.41
CA ARG A 106 -11.36 -25.77 -1.06
C ARG A 106 -12.43 -25.14 -1.94
N LYS A 107 -13.05 -24.08 -1.44
CA LYS A 107 -13.97 -23.24 -2.22
C LYS A 107 -13.17 -22.28 -3.11
N GLN A 108 -13.62 -22.10 -4.35
CA GLN A 108 -13.14 -21.03 -5.22
C GLN A 108 -14.29 -20.47 -6.03
N ILE A 109 -14.16 -19.21 -6.44
CA ILE A 109 -15.11 -18.57 -7.33
C ILE A 109 -14.75 -18.89 -8.79
N VAL A 110 -15.77 -19.11 -9.61
CA VAL A 110 -15.65 -19.39 -11.05
C VAL A 110 -16.67 -18.54 -11.79
N LEU A 111 -16.20 -17.89 -12.85
CA LEU A 111 -17.02 -17.12 -13.77
C LEU A 111 -17.48 -18.03 -14.90
N LYS A 112 -18.75 -17.92 -15.29
CA LYS A 112 -19.30 -18.56 -16.49
C LYS A 112 -20.15 -17.57 -17.25
N CYS A 113 -19.83 -17.35 -18.52
CA CYS A 113 -20.63 -16.51 -19.40
C CYS A 113 -20.98 -17.28 -20.66
N GLU A 114 -22.27 -17.45 -20.89
CA GLU A 114 -22.87 -17.97 -22.10
C GLU A 114 -23.59 -16.81 -22.82
N LYS A 115 -24.04 -17.02 -24.06
CA LYS A 115 -24.63 -15.95 -24.90
C LYS A 115 -25.74 -15.14 -24.18
N SER A 116 -26.53 -15.78 -23.32
CA SER A 116 -27.66 -15.17 -22.60
C SER A 116 -27.51 -15.16 -21.07
N LYS A 117 -26.46 -15.75 -20.50
CA LYS A 117 -26.38 -15.98 -19.04
C LYS A 117 -24.98 -15.72 -18.50
N THR A 118 -24.89 -14.84 -17.51
CA THR A 118 -23.67 -14.56 -16.75
C THR A 118 -23.83 -15.07 -15.32
N GLN A 119 -22.88 -15.88 -14.85
CA GLN A 119 -22.93 -16.50 -13.52
C GLN A 119 -21.62 -16.33 -12.78
N LEU A 120 -21.74 -16.02 -11.48
CA LEU A 120 -20.65 -16.06 -10.52
C LEU A 120 -20.93 -17.19 -9.52
N LYS A 121 -20.21 -18.31 -9.63
CA LYS A 121 -20.45 -19.51 -8.83
C LYS A 121 -19.31 -19.77 -7.86
N THR A 122 -19.64 -20.23 -6.65
CA THR A 122 -18.66 -20.84 -5.76
C THR A 122 -18.66 -22.35 -5.98
N VAL A 123 -17.50 -22.93 -6.28
CA VAL A 123 -17.33 -24.36 -6.52
C VAL A 123 -16.31 -24.95 -5.54
N TYR A 124 -16.45 -26.24 -5.24
CA TYR A 124 -15.44 -27.00 -4.50
C TYR A 124 -14.44 -27.59 -5.49
N THR A 125 -13.15 -27.51 -5.16
CA THR A 125 -12.08 -28.06 -5.99
C THR A 125 -11.06 -28.82 -5.13
N PRO A 126 -10.59 -30.00 -5.56
CA PRO A 126 -9.44 -30.66 -4.95
C PRO A 126 -8.12 -30.00 -5.37
N LYS A 127 -8.11 -29.19 -6.43
CA LYS A 127 -6.92 -28.49 -6.94
C LYS A 127 -6.57 -27.29 -6.07
N GLN A 128 -5.85 -27.54 -4.98
CA GLN A 128 -5.59 -26.56 -3.92
C GLN A 128 -4.91 -25.26 -4.39
N LYS A 129 -4.09 -25.31 -5.44
CA LYS A 129 -3.34 -24.16 -5.94
C LYS A 129 -3.97 -23.46 -7.15
N MET A 130 -4.98 -24.06 -7.77
CA MET A 130 -5.58 -23.53 -8.99
C MET A 130 -6.52 -22.38 -8.64
N VAL A 131 -6.39 -21.25 -9.32
CA VAL A 131 -7.28 -20.09 -9.20
C VAL A 131 -7.99 -19.92 -10.55
N HIS A 132 -9.27 -19.53 -10.54
CA HIS A 132 -9.97 -19.23 -11.78
C HIS A 132 -9.28 -18.09 -12.52
N LYS A 133 -9.00 -18.31 -13.81
CA LYS A 133 -8.13 -17.47 -14.63
C LYS A 133 -8.90 -16.95 -15.82
N VAL A 134 -8.77 -15.65 -16.05
CA VAL A 134 -9.34 -14.91 -17.19
C VAL A 134 -8.30 -13.92 -17.70
N ASP A 135 -8.36 -13.54 -18.96
CA ASP A 135 -7.44 -12.52 -19.50
C ASP A 135 -7.90 -11.10 -19.08
N PHE A 136 -6.98 -10.14 -19.04
CA PHE A 136 -7.32 -8.74 -18.82
C PHE A 136 -8.20 -8.20 -19.96
N LYS A 137 -9.22 -7.42 -19.60
CA LYS A 137 -10.34 -6.99 -20.48
C LYS A 137 -11.24 -8.12 -20.98
N ASP A 138 -11.23 -9.27 -20.31
CA ASP A 138 -12.16 -10.35 -20.62
C ASP A 138 -13.63 -9.90 -20.46
N SER A 139 -14.43 -10.15 -21.49
CA SER A 139 -15.84 -9.72 -21.55
C SER A 139 -16.71 -10.41 -20.50
N CYS A 140 -16.37 -11.64 -20.11
CA CYS A 140 -17.10 -12.35 -19.05
C CYS A 140 -16.82 -11.72 -17.69
N LEU A 141 -15.56 -11.38 -17.40
CA LEU A 141 -15.20 -10.67 -16.18
C LEU A 141 -15.88 -9.30 -16.09
N GLN A 142 -15.92 -8.53 -17.18
CA GLN A 142 -16.64 -7.27 -17.26
C GLN A 142 -18.14 -7.45 -16.94
N LYS A 143 -18.80 -8.42 -17.57
CA LYS A 143 -20.22 -8.72 -17.28
C LYS A 143 -20.41 -9.18 -15.83
N VAL A 144 -19.54 -10.04 -15.30
CA VAL A 144 -19.67 -10.47 -13.90
C VAL A 144 -19.55 -9.30 -12.93
N THR A 145 -18.58 -8.41 -13.14
CA THR A 145 -18.40 -7.24 -12.27
C THR A 145 -19.57 -6.28 -12.34
N GLU A 146 -20.13 -6.03 -13.52
CA GLU A 146 -21.38 -5.28 -13.71
C GLU A 146 -22.52 -5.84 -12.86
N TRP A 147 -22.78 -7.13 -13.02
CA TRP A 147 -24.02 -7.74 -12.54
C TRP A 147 -23.96 -8.13 -11.07
N TYR A 148 -22.78 -8.45 -10.53
CA TYR A 148 -22.63 -9.02 -9.19
C TYR A 148 -21.82 -8.16 -8.22
N CYS A 149 -21.01 -7.22 -8.71
CA CYS A 149 -20.10 -6.44 -7.86
C CYS A 149 -20.44 -4.95 -7.76
N ARG A 150 -21.49 -4.48 -8.45
CA ARG A 150 -22.03 -3.14 -8.23
C ARG A 150 -22.91 -3.10 -7.00
N ASP A 151 -22.82 -1.99 -6.28
CA ASP A 151 -23.77 -1.59 -5.24
C ASP A 151 -24.17 -0.12 -5.48
N LYS A 152 -24.75 0.54 -4.47
CA LYS A 152 -25.24 1.93 -4.60
C LYS A 152 -24.10 2.97 -4.62
N LEU A 153 -22.85 2.57 -4.43
CA LEU A 153 -21.70 3.46 -4.35
C LEU A 153 -21.00 3.59 -5.71
N SER A 154 -20.37 4.74 -5.95
CA SER A 154 -19.68 5.06 -7.21
C SER A 154 -18.52 4.10 -7.50
N VAL A 155 -17.76 3.72 -6.48
CA VAL A 155 -16.64 2.78 -6.57
C VAL A 155 -17.14 1.36 -6.24
N PRO A 156 -17.03 0.38 -7.15
CA PRO A 156 -17.45 -1.00 -6.86
C PRO A 156 -16.56 -1.65 -5.79
N ASN A 157 -17.10 -2.59 -5.01
CA ASN A 157 -16.33 -3.27 -3.96
C ASN A 157 -15.44 -4.38 -4.52
N ILE A 158 -14.52 -4.04 -5.40
CA ILE A 158 -13.58 -4.95 -6.05
C ILE A 158 -12.19 -4.54 -5.61
N VAL A 159 -11.38 -5.48 -5.11
CA VAL A 159 -9.99 -5.20 -4.73
C VAL A 159 -9.06 -5.66 -5.84
N HIS A 160 -8.10 -4.82 -6.20
CA HIS A 160 -7.08 -5.08 -7.21
C HIS A 160 -5.69 -5.12 -6.60
N TYR A 161 -4.94 -6.17 -6.92
CA TYR A 161 -3.50 -6.24 -6.70
C TYR A 161 -2.79 -6.39 -8.05
N VAL A 162 -1.65 -5.74 -8.21
CA VAL A 162 -0.73 -6.01 -9.32
C VAL A 162 0.41 -6.88 -8.81
N TRP A 163 0.68 -7.98 -9.51
CA TRP A 163 1.74 -8.92 -9.14
C TRP A 163 2.54 -9.31 -10.37
N PHE A 164 3.73 -8.72 -10.52
CA PHE A 164 4.59 -8.94 -11.67
C PHE A 164 5.89 -9.65 -11.29
N GLY A 165 6.21 -10.70 -12.04
CA GLY A 165 7.40 -11.52 -11.81
C GLY A 165 7.16 -12.73 -10.92
N LYS A 166 8.23 -13.47 -10.63
CA LYS A 166 8.18 -14.72 -9.87
C LYS A 166 8.76 -14.48 -8.47
N TRP A 167 7.90 -14.01 -7.58
CA TRP A 167 8.27 -13.73 -6.19
C TRP A 167 7.50 -14.63 -5.23
N GLU A 168 8.14 -14.94 -4.11
CA GLU A 168 7.49 -15.65 -3.02
C GLU A 168 6.49 -14.74 -2.29
N PHE A 169 5.34 -15.30 -1.93
CA PHE A 169 4.31 -14.62 -1.17
C PHE A 169 4.70 -14.56 0.31
N GLN A 170 5.45 -13.52 0.65
CA GLN A 170 5.93 -13.22 2.00
C GLN A 170 4.81 -12.82 2.99
N PHE A 171 5.17 -12.77 4.28
CA PHE A 171 4.24 -12.50 5.37
C PHE A 171 3.53 -11.13 5.28
N ILE A 172 4.23 -10.07 4.85
CA ILE A 172 3.60 -8.75 4.64
C ILE A 172 2.54 -8.81 3.52
N HIS A 173 2.80 -9.54 2.43
CA HIS A 173 1.80 -9.76 1.39
C HIS A 173 0.59 -10.52 1.94
N PHE A 174 0.83 -11.51 2.80
CA PHE A 174 -0.25 -12.25 3.46
C PHE A 174 -1.11 -11.34 4.34
N LEU A 175 -0.51 -10.45 5.15
CA LEU A 175 -1.26 -9.48 5.95
C LEU A 175 -2.09 -8.53 5.07
N SER A 176 -1.51 -8.02 3.99
CA SER A 176 -2.21 -7.16 3.01
C SER A 176 -3.44 -7.85 2.43
N PHE A 177 -3.27 -9.03 1.84
CA PHE A 177 -4.35 -9.80 1.23
C PHE A 177 -5.40 -10.25 2.25
N LEU A 178 -4.97 -10.68 3.44
CA LEU A 178 -5.86 -11.09 4.52
C LEU A 178 -6.69 -9.92 5.03
N SER A 179 -6.09 -8.74 5.19
CA SER A 179 -6.80 -7.53 5.62
C SER A 179 -7.83 -7.10 4.59
N ALA A 180 -7.51 -7.11 3.28
CA ALA A 180 -8.47 -6.87 2.23
C ALA A 180 -9.65 -7.86 2.29
N PHE A 181 -9.37 -9.15 2.50
CA PHE A 181 -10.44 -10.15 2.62
C PHE A 181 -11.31 -9.98 3.87
N LYS A 182 -10.70 -9.77 5.05
CA LYS A 182 -11.41 -9.72 6.35
C LYS A 182 -12.09 -8.38 6.61
N VAL A 183 -11.41 -7.28 6.29
CA VAL A 183 -11.85 -5.92 6.61
C VAL A 183 -12.74 -5.38 5.50
N GLN A 184 -12.25 -5.34 4.25
CA GLN A 184 -13.00 -4.78 3.13
C GLN A 184 -14.09 -5.72 2.59
N LYS A 185 -13.93 -7.03 2.78
CA LYS A 185 -14.89 -8.08 2.36
C LYS A 185 -15.35 -7.91 0.90
N PRO A 186 -14.43 -7.74 -0.08
CA PRO A 186 -14.78 -7.36 -1.44
C PRO A 186 -15.63 -8.40 -2.15
N CYS A 187 -16.32 -8.01 -3.22
CA CYS A 187 -16.98 -8.92 -4.16
C CYS A 187 -15.96 -9.89 -4.78
N LEU A 188 -14.84 -9.36 -5.28
CA LEU A 188 -13.74 -10.10 -5.89
C LEU A 188 -12.39 -9.52 -5.45
N ILE A 189 -11.38 -10.39 -5.36
CA ILE A 189 -9.97 -10.00 -5.30
C ILE A 189 -9.34 -10.35 -6.65
N MET A 190 -9.06 -9.35 -7.45
CA MET A 190 -8.45 -9.48 -8.77
C MET A 190 -6.93 -9.33 -8.65
N VAL A 191 -6.22 -10.41 -8.98
CA VAL A 191 -4.76 -10.41 -9.02
C VAL A 191 -4.33 -10.27 -10.48
N HIS A 192 -3.93 -9.06 -10.85
CA HIS A 192 -3.44 -8.68 -12.17
C HIS A 192 -1.98 -9.12 -12.32
N ALA A 193 -1.77 -10.25 -12.96
CA ALA A 193 -0.47 -10.92 -12.91
C ALA A 193 -0.09 -11.64 -14.21
N ASP A 194 1.21 -11.63 -14.51
CA ASP A 194 1.79 -12.52 -15.52
C ASP A 194 1.91 -13.95 -14.98
N LYS A 195 2.30 -14.09 -13.71
CA LYS A 195 2.31 -15.33 -12.93
C LYS A 195 1.79 -15.07 -11.53
N LEU A 196 0.99 -15.98 -10.99
CA LEU A 196 0.50 -15.87 -9.61
C LEU A 196 1.64 -16.04 -8.59
N PRO A 197 1.46 -15.50 -7.37
CA PRO A 197 2.37 -15.76 -6.27
C PRO A 197 2.53 -17.25 -5.95
N THR A 198 3.64 -17.60 -5.31
CA THR A 198 3.91 -18.95 -4.82
C THR A 198 4.30 -18.94 -3.34
N GLY A 199 4.32 -20.10 -2.70
CA GLY A 199 4.74 -20.26 -1.30
C GLY A 199 3.63 -20.76 -0.39
N ASN A 200 3.99 -21.15 0.83
CA ASN A 200 3.06 -21.76 1.79
C ASN A 200 1.95 -20.78 2.21
N LEU A 201 2.29 -19.51 2.44
CA LEU A 201 1.32 -18.49 2.82
C LEU A 201 0.32 -18.19 1.69
N TRP A 202 0.74 -18.23 0.42
CA TRP A 202 -0.18 -18.10 -0.71
C TRP A 202 -1.16 -19.28 -0.76
N ASN A 203 -0.64 -20.50 -0.66
CA ASN A 203 -1.47 -21.71 -0.66
C ASN A 203 -2.47 -21.70 0.50
N TYR A 204 -2.03 -21.22 1.67
CA TYR A 204 -2.86 -21.06 2.84
C TYR A 204 -3.93 -20.00 2.65
N PHE A 205 -3.59 -18.83 2.11
CA PHE A 205 -4.56 -17.78 1.78
C PHE A 205 -5.67 -18.29 0.85
N LEU A 206 -5.34 -19.11 -0.15
CA LEU A 206 -6.34 -19.73 -1.03
C LEU A 206 -7.27 -20.73 -0.33
N GLN A 207 -6.88 -21.30 0.83
CA GLN A 207 -7.79 -22.13 1.65
C GLN A 207 -8.87 -21.30 2.35
N ILE A 208 -8.55 -20.03 2.62
CA ILE A 208 -9.37 -19.11 3.40
C ILE A 208 -10.21 -18.22 2.47
N CYS A 209 -9.60 -17.70 1.41
CA CYS A 209 -10.23 -16.79 0.47
C CYS A 209 -10.67 -17.49 -0.81
N GLN A 210 -11.99 -17.60 -0.98
CA GLN A 210 -12.58 -18.15 -2.20
C GLN A 210 -12.76 -17.14 -3.33
N LYS A 211 -12.56 -15.84 -3.08
CA LYS A 211 -12.94 -14.74 -3.99
C LYS A 211 -11.82 -14.29 -4.94
N VAL A 212 -10.72 -15.03 -5.00
CA VAL A 212 -9.54 -14.68 -5.81
C VAL A 212 -9.78 -15.06 -7.27
N VAL A 213 -9.49 -14.12 -8.18
CA VAL A 213 -9.47 -14.32 -9.63
C VAL A 213 -8.10 -13.92 -10.17
N HIS A 214 -7.48 -14.79 -10.96
CA HIS A 214 -6.28 -14.45 -11.71
C HIS A 214 -6.67 -13.70 -12.98
N VAL A 215 -6.41 -12.40 -13.00
CA VAL A 215 -6.54 -11.58 -14.20
C VAL A 215 -5.19 -11.63 -14.92
N LYS A 216 -5.08 -12.54 -15.88
CA LYS A 216 -3.85 -12.78 -16.62
C LYS A 216 -3.56 -11.57 -17.50
N ARG A 217 -2.41 -10.95 -17.28
CA ARG A 217 -1.90 -9.87 -18.14
C ARG A 217 -0.40 -9.91 -18.25
N LYS A 218 0.13 -9.36 -19.34
CA LYS A 218 1.56 -9.12 -19.48
C LYS A 218 1.93 -7.84 -18.71
N GLN A 219 3.17 -7.77 -18.27
CA GLN A 219 3.75 -6.52 -17.76
C GLN A 219 3.78 -5.51 -18.93
N PRO A 220 3.28 -4.27 -18.75
CA PRO A 220 3.37 -3.26 -19.79
C PRO A 220 4.85 -2.97 -20.10
N LYS A 221 5.21 -2.97 -21.37
CA LYS A 221 6.57 -2.59 -21.83
C LYS A 221 6.66 -1.11 -22.16
N THR A 222 5.53 -0.51 -22.50
CA THR A 222 5.40 0.89 -22.87
C THR A 222 4.11 1.48 -22.29
N VAL A 223 4.06 2.80 -22.16
CA VAL A 223 2.87 3.61 -21.88
C VAL A 223 3.00 4.91 -22.66
N MET A 224 1.97 5.29 -23.45
CA MET A 224 2.01 6.49 -24.31
C MET A 224 3.32 6.60 -25.12
N ASP A 225 3.71 5.48 -25.75
CA ASP A 225 4.97 5.31 -26.51
C ASP A 225 6.27 5.49 -25.71
N LYS A 226 6.20 5.65 -24.39
CA LYS A 226 7.36 5.70 -23.50
C LYS A 226 7.69 4.32 -22.96
N LYS A 227 8.97 3.95 -22.98
CA LYS A 227 9.46 2.66 -22.49
C LYS A 227 9.45 2.60 -20.96
N LEU A 228 8.91 1.51 -20.41
CA LEU A 228 8.89 1.22 -18.99
C LEU A 228 9.99 0.20 -18.64
N THR A 229 10.97 0.65 -17.86
CA THR A 229 12.10 -0.21 -17.45
C THR A 229 11.83 -0.86 -16.09
N PHE A 230 11.54 -0.05 -15.07
CA PHE A 230 11.35 -0.48 -13.69
C PHE A 230 10.00 -1.18 -13.48
N ILE A 231 9.97 -2.23 -12.65
CA ILE A 231 8.76 -3.02 -12.37
C ILE A 231 7.71 -2.16 -11.67
N GLU A 232 8.16 -1.22 -10.85
CA GLU A 232 7.36 -0.24 -10.12
C GLU A 232 6.52 0.60 -11.09
N HIS A 233 7.15 1.20 -12.12
CA HIS A 233 6.41 1.98 -13.12
C HIS A 233 5.46 1.11 -13.95
N LYS A 234 5.84 -0.14 -14.22
CA LYS A 234 4.94 -1.09 -14.88
C LYS A 234 3.71 -1.37 -14.02
N ALA A 235 3.91 -1.51 -12.71
CA ALA A 235 2.81 -1.70 -11.77
C ALA A 235 1.94 -0.45 -11.63
N ASP A 236 2.54 0.75 -11.63
CA ASP A 236 1.82 2.04 -11.62
C ASP A 236 0.91 2.21 -12.83
N VAL A 237 1.37 1.84 -14.02
CA VAL A 237 0.52 1.86 -15.22
C VAL A 237 -0.57 0.79 -15.13
N ALA A 238 -0.20 -0.43 -14.72
CA ALA A 238 -1.14 -1.54 -14.65
C ALA A 238 -2.28 -1.33 -13.63
N LYS A 239 -2.01 -0.66 -12.50
CA LYS A 239 -3.04 -0.33 -11.50
C LYS A 239 -4.03 0.69 -12.04
N LEU A 240 -3.57 1.73 -12.75
CA LEU A 240 -4.44 2.74 -13.35
C LEU A 240 -5.29 2.14 -14.47
N GLU A 241 -4.72 1.29 -15.32
CA GLU A 241 -5.48 0.57 -16.35
C GLU A 241 -6.53 -0.37 -15.74
N ALA A 242 -6.22 -1.05 -14.64
CA ALA A 242 -7.17 -1.90 -13.94
C ALA A 242 -8.35 -1.08 -13.37
N LEU A 243 -8.06 0.05 -12.73
CA LEU A 243 -9.07 0.96 -12.20
C LEU A 243 -9.91 1.60 -13.31
N LYS A 244 -9.30 1.99 -14.44
CA LYS A 244 -10.03 2.47 -15.62
C LYS A 244 -11.01 1.42 -16.12
N GLU A 245 -10.56 0.17 -16.23
CA GLU A 245 -11.31 -0.94 -16.82
C GLU A 245 -12.45 -1.45 -15.93
N TYR A 246 -12.19 -1.62 -14.63
CA TYR A 246 -13.10 -2.29 -13.71
C TYR A 246 -13.65 -1.40 -12.59
N GLY A 247 -13.12 -0.17 -12.43
CA GLY A 247 -13.27 0.59 -11.20
C GLY A 247 -12.59 -0.13 -10.04
N GLY A 248 -13.01 0.16 -8.82
CA GLY A 248 -12.65 -0.61 -7.63
C GLY A 248 -11.62 0.06 -6.74
N ILE A 249 -10.98 -0.75 -5.91
CA ILE A 249 -10.03 -0.38 -4.87
C ILE A 249 -8.70 -1.05 -5.20
N TYR A 250 -7.73 -0.26 -5.63
CA TYR A 250 -6.38 -0.74 -5.79
C TYR A 250 -5.64 -0.70 -4.46
N LEU A 251 -4.84 -1.75 -4.19
CA LEU A 251 -3.91 -1.84 -3.07
C LEU A 251 -2.52 -2.26 -3.57
N ASP A 252 -1.48 -1.58 -3.11
CA ASP A 252 -0.11 -2.12 -3.17
C ASP A 252 -0.04 -3.43 -2.36
N THR A 253 0.86 -4.33 -2.75
CA THR A 253 0.92 -5.68 -2.14
C THR A 253 1.38 -5.67 -0.68
N ASP A 254 1.91 -4.56 -0.19
CA ASP A 254 2.33 -4.31 1.19
C ASP A 254 1.48 -3.23 1.88
N GLN A 255 0.30 -2.96 1.36
CA GLN A 255 -0.69 -2.08 1.96
C GLN A 255 -1.73 -2.89 2.73
N VAL A 256 -1.93 -2.59 4.02
CA VAL A 256 -2.96 -3.24 4.84
C VAL A 256 -4.16 -2.33 5.05
N LEU A 257 -5.33 -2.93 5.24
CA LEU A 257 -6.56 -2.24 5.62
C LEU A 257 -6.89 -2.50 7.08
N LEU A 258 -7.16 -1.44 7.83
CA LEU A 258 -7.49 -1.46 9.25
C LEU A 258 -8.97 -1.23 9.49
N LYS A 259 -9.63 -0.52 8.57
CA LYS A 259 -11.07 -0.27 8.58
C LYS A 259 -11.68 -0.41 7.17
N PRO A 260 -12.98 -0.72 7.07
CA PRO A 260 -13.69 -0.76 5.80
C PRO A 260 -13.70 0.64 5.11
N LEU A 261 -13.54 0.67 3.78
CA LEU A 261 -13.35 1.90 3.00
C LEU A 261 -14.65 2.51 2.43
N GLU A 262 -15.83 2.07 2.89
CA GLU A 262 -17.14 2.42 2.34
C GLU A 262 -17.36 3.92 2.20
N MET A 263 -16.95 4.72 3.20
CA MET A 263 -17.12 6.17 3.15
C MET A 263 -16.35 6.84 2.00
N PHE A 264 -15.27 6.22 1.51
CA PHE A 264 -14.45 6.75 0.42
C PHE A 264 -14.93 6.28 -0.97
N ARG A 265 -15.84 5.30 -1.01
CA ARG A 265 -16.38 4.73 -2.25
C ARG A 265 -17.52 5.55 -2.87
N SER A 266 -18.00 6.57 -2.17
CA SER A 266 -19.05 7.48 -2.67
C SER A 266 -18.55 8.49 -3.70
N TYR A 267 -17.24 8.76 -3.73
CA TYR A 267 -16.62 9.67 -4.67
C TYR A 267 -16.19 8.95 -5.96
N ASP A 268 -16.04 9.70 -7.04
CA ASP A 268 -15.54 9.18 -8.31
C ASP A 268 -14.12 8.61 -8.19
N VAL A 269 -13.24 9.32 -7.49
CA VAL A 269 -11.90 8.87 -7.14
C VAL A 269 -11.58 9.35 -5.73
N THR A 270 -10.95 8.52 -4.90
CA THR A 270 -10.38 8.92 -3.61
C THR A 270 -8.93 8.48 -3.50
N ILE A 271 -8.06 9.40 -3.06
CA ILE A 271 -6.62 9.17 -2.86
C ILE A 271 -6.17 9.87 -1.57
N GLY A 272 -5.28 9.23 -0.81
CA GLY A 272 -4.67 9.82 0.39
C GLY A 272 -3.40 10.61 0.08
N LEU A 273 -2.96 11.41 1.03
CA LEU A 273 -1.66 12.09 0.97
C LEU A 273 -0.56 11.19 1.55
N ASP A 274 0.63 11.22 0.92
CA ASP A 274 1.84 10.61 1.51
C ASP A 274 2.60 11.64 2.36
N ASN A 275 2.77 12.83 1.79
CA ASN A 275 3.38 13.99 2.43
C ASN A 275 2.92 15.28 1.72
N GLY A 276 3.44 16.45 2.16
CA GLY A 276 3.13 17.72 1.52
C GLY A 276 3.59 17.74 0.06
N GLY A 277 2.63 17.75 -0.88
CA GLY A 277 2.91 17.81 -2.32
C GLY A 277 2.83 16.47 -3.06
N GLN A 278 2.49 15.37 -2.37
CA GLN A 278 2.50 14.03 -2.95
C GLN A 278 1.31 13.20 -2.47
N VAL A 279 0.68 12.47 -3.38
CA VAL A 279 -0.34 11.47 -3.00
C VAL A 279 0.31 10.14 -2.64
N ALA A 280 -0.32 9.39 -1.75
CA ALA A 280 -0.01 7.99 -1.52
C ALA A 280 -0.76 7.14 -2.55
N ASN A 281 -0.04 6.60 -3.52
CA ASN A 281 -0.61 5.75 -4.59
C ASN A 281 -0.68 4.26 -4.21
N SER A 282 -0.50 3.94 -2.92
CA SER A 282 -0.62 2.60 -2.36
C SER A 282 -2.06 2.17 -2.14
N ILE A 283 -3.00 3.12 -2.01
CA ILE A 283 -4.45 2.92 -2.08
C ILE A 283 -5.04 3.92 -3.06
N ILE A 284 -5.81 3.42 -4.04
CA ILE A 284 -6.59 4.27 -4.94
C ILE A 284 -7.98 3.67 -5.07
N LEU A 285 -9.01 4.45 -4.78
CA LEU A 285 -10.39 4.09 -5.04
C LEU A 285 -10.84 4.83 -6.29
N ALA A 286 -11.45 4.16 -7.25
CA ALA A 286 -11.95 4.80 -8.45
C ALA A 286 -13.21 4.13 -9.01
N LYS A 287 -14.15 4.94 -9.48
CA LYS A 287 -15.22 4.45 -10.35
C LYS A 287 -14.62 3.96 -11.66
N LYS A 288 -15.32 3.02 -12.29
CA LYS A 288 -14.96 2.56 -13.63
C LYS A 288 -14.92 3.76 -14.59
N ASN A 289 -13.87 3.84 -15.40
CA ASN A 289 -13.64 4.91 -16.36
C ASN A 289 -13.70 6.33 -15.75
N ALA A 290 -13.21 6.52 -14.52
CA ALA A 290 -13.15 7.84 -13.89
C ALA A 290 -12.31 8.84 -14.70
N ALA A 291 -12.82 10.06 -14.88
CA ALA A 291 -12.13 11.11 -15.63
C ALA A 291 -10.73 11.44 -15.06
N PHE A 292 -10.59 11.48 -13.74
CA PHE A 292 -9.29 11.71 -13.10
C PHE A 292 -8.25 10.62 -13.44
N ILE A 293 -8.66 9.34 -13.46
CA ILE A 293 -7.76 8.22 -13.82
C ILE A 293 -7.34 8.32 -15.30
N ASN A 294 -8.25 8.75 -16.18
CA ASN A 294 -7.93 8.99 -17.59
C ASN A 294 -6.91 10.12 -17.76
N LEU A 295 -7.13 11.27 -17.12
CA LEU A 295 -6.17 12.39 -17.13
C LEU A 295 -4.81 11.97 -16.58
N TRP A 296 -4.79 11.20 -15.50
CA TRP A 296 -3.56 10.70 -14.92
C TRP A 296 -2.80 9.77 -15.88
N LEU A 297 -3.49 8.84 -16.53
CA LEU A 297 -2.87 8.00 -17.57
C LEU A 297 -2.34 8.83 -18.76
N GLU A 298 -3.04 9.89 -19.16
CA GLU A 298 -2.61 10.77 -20.24
C GLU A 298 -1.30 11.50 -19.93
N GLU A 299 -1.06 11.87 -18.68
CA GLU A 299 0.19 12.53 -18.27
C GLU A 299 1.44 11.66 -18.49
N TYR A 300 1.31 10.34 -18.61
CA TYR A 300 2.42 9.46 -19.00
C TYR A 300 2.99 9.74 -20.39
N ARG A 301 2.34 10.55 -21.23
CA ARG A 301 2.95 11.10 -22.46
C ARG A 301 4.25 11.89 -22.19
N THR A 302 4.41 12.43 -20.98
CA THR A 302 5.60 13.15 -20.52
C THR A 302 6.56 12.28 -19.70
N PHE A 303 6.29 10.98 -19.58
CA PHE A 303 7.10 10.05 -18.80
C PHE A 303 8.52 9.94 -19.36
N THR A 304 9.50 9.88 -18.46
CA THR A 304 10.92 9.68 -18.79
C THR A 304 11.49 8.52 -17.99
N LYS A 305 12.65 7.96 -18.36
CA LYS A 305 13.23 6.84 -17.59
C LYS A 305 13.61 7.23 -16.14
N ASN A 306 13.84 8.53 -15.89
CA ASN A 306 14.32 9.08 -14.62
C ASN A 306 13.16 9.64 -13.78
N ASP A 307 11.97 9.11 -13.94
CA ASP A 307 10.75 9.69 -13.38
C ASP A 307 10.67 9.61 -11.85
N GLY A 308 11.37 8.65 -11.24
CA GLY A 308 11.30 8.42 -9.80
C GLY A 308 9.84 8.18 -9.39
N ASN A 309 9.31 9.03 -8.52
CA ASN A 309 7.90 8.98 -8.10
C ASN A 309 7.03 10.08 -8.72
N LYS A 310 7.52 10.77 -9.76
CA LYS A 310 6.83 11.92 -10.34
C LYS A 310 5.45 11.56 -10.88
N HIS A 311 5.35 10.61 -11.81
CA HIS A 311 4.06 10.19 -12.36
C HIS A 311 3.25 9.36 -11.39
N SER A 312 3.85 8.75 -10.39
CA SER A 312 3.13 7.92 -9.43
C SER A 312 2.58 8.71 -8.23
N GLN A 313 3.18 9.84 -7.86
CA GLN A 313 2.83 10.58 -6.63
C GLN A 313 2.70 12.11 -6.80
N ILE A 314 3.57 12.75 -7.60
CA ILE A 314 3.60 14.24 -7.73
C ILE A 314 2.55 14.72 -8.75
N ILE A 315 2.54 14.16 -9.96
CA ILE A 315 1.57 14.52 -11.01
C ILE A 315 0.11 14.34 -10.55
N PRO A 316 -0.31 13.21 -9.98
CA PRO A 316 -1.67 13.09 -9.47
C PRO A 316 -2.00 14.13 -8.39
N PHE A 317 -1.03 14.55 -7.56
CA PHE A 317 -1.24 15.65 -6.63
C PHE A 317 -1.51 16.97 -7.38
N THR A 318 -0.69 17.32 -8.37
CA THR A 318 -0.89 18.50 -9.22
C THR A 318 -2.22 18.46 -9.98
N LEU A 319 -2.60 17.31 -10.52
CA LEU A 319 -3.89 17.11 -11.18
C LEU A 319 -5.05 17.31 -10.20
N ALA A 320 -4.93 16.85 -8.96
CA ALA A 320 -5.94 17.04 -7.93
C ALA A 320 -6.13 18.51 -7.56
N GLN A 321 -5.06 19.30 -7.57
CA GLN A 321 -5.13 20.75 -7.39
C GLN A 321 -5.81 21.45 -8.57
N LYS A 322 -5.55 20.99 -9.79
CA LYS A 322 -6.12 21.57 -11.02
C LYS A 322 -7.58 21.18 -11.23
N PHE A 323 -7.95 19.96 -10.85
CA PHE A 323 -9.27 19.38 -11.06
C PHE A 323 -9.86 18.79 -9.76
N PRO A 324 -10.09 19.62 -8.72
CA PRO A 324 -10.52 19.14 -7.40
C PRO A 324 -11.92 18.50 -7.40
N HIS A 325 -12.74 18.79 -8.40
CA HIS A 325 -14.06 18.19 -8.56
C HIS A 325 -14.02 16.73 -9.08
N LEU A 326 -12.87 16.26 -9.58
CA LEU A 326 -12.72 14.91 -10.14
C LEU A 326 -12.14 13.90 -9.14
N VAL A 327 -11.60 14.36 -8.01
CA VAL A 327 -10.94 13.51 -7.02
C VAL A 327 -11.12 14.05 -5.61
N LYS A 328 -11.45 13.15 -4.69
CA LYS A 328 -11.39 13.41 -3.26
C LYS A 328 -9.97 13.13 -2.75
N ILE A 329 -9.28 14.18 -2.33
CA ILE A 329 -8.08 14.04 -1.52
C ILE A 329 -8.47 13.92 -0.05
N VAL A 330 -7.93 12.90 0.61
CA VAL A 330 -7.98 12.73 2.07
C VAL A 330 -6.57 12.89 2.63
N GLY A 331 -6.44 13.03 3.95
CA GLY A 331 -5.15 13.16 4.59
C GLY A 331 -4.33 11.87 4.52
N ASP A 332 -3.55 11.63 5.56
CA ASP A 332 -2.68 10.47 5.65
C ASP A 332 -3.41 9.20 6.15
N GLU A 333 -4.74 9.26 6.35
CA GLU A 333 -5.53 8.17 6.93
C GLU A 333 -5.51 6.86 6.12
N LEU A 334 -5.17 6.91 4.83
CA LEU A 334 -5.14 5.72 3.97
C LEU A 334 -3.80 4.97 3.98
N SER A 335 -2.70 5.65 4.29
CA SER A 335 -1.36 5.08 4.02
C SER A 335 -0.32 5.40 5.09
N ALA A 336 -0.60 6.29 6.05
CA ALA A 336 0.32 6.64 7.11
C ALA A 336 0.81 5.40 7.88
N PRO A 337 2.07 5.40 8.33
CA PRO A 337 3.05 6.48 8.19
C PRO A 337 3.80 6.39 6.85
N ASN A 338 4.30 7.52 6.36
CA ASN A 338 5.10 7.54 5.12
C ASN A 338 6.50 6.94 5.30
N ALA A 339 7.22 6.76 4.19
CA ALA A 339 8.51 6.07 4.17
C ALA A 339 9.57 6.69 5.10
N TYR A 340 9.56 8.02 5.29
CA TYR A 340 10.50 8.71 6.19
C TYR A 340 10.26 8.39 7.67
N LYS A 341 9.07 7.92 8.01
CA LYS A 341 8.64 7.55 9.35
C LYS A 341 8.61 6.04 9.58
N ILE A 342 9.43 5.27 8.85
CA ILE A 342 9.46 3.81 9.00
C ILE A 342 9.78 3.33 10.44
N LEU A 343 10.52 4.13 11.22
CA LEU A 343 10.78 3.83 12.63
C LEU A 343 9.47 3.76 13.45
N ASP A 344 8.45 4.54 13.07
CA ASP A 344 7.15 4.53 13.74
C ASP A 344 6.39 3.21 13.54
N LEU A 345 6.74 2.45 12.48
CA LEU A 345 6.21 1.10 12.24
C LEU A 345 6.98 0.02 12.99
N TYR A 346 8.30 0.01 12.83
CA TYR A 346 9.11 -1.16 13.16
C TYR A 346 9.97 -1.00 14.42
N ALA A 347 10.09 0.21 14.97
CA ALA A 347 10.88 0.48 16.18
C ALA A 347 10.10 1.20 17.28
N ARG A 348 8.91 1.72 16.99
CA ARG A 348 8.09 2.51 17.92
C ARG A 348 6.61 2.13 17.81
N ASN A 349 5.80 2.86 18.56
CA ASN A 349 4.35 2.81 18.53
C ASN A 349 3.82 4.21 18.19
N PHE A 350 2.97 4.32 17.17
CA PHE A 350 2.23 5.54 16.87
C PHE A 350 0.73 5.29 17.02
N ASP A 351 -0.04 6.33 17.34
CA ASP A 351 -1.50 6.24 17.39
C ASP A 351 -2.07 6.10 15.98
N TRP A 352 -2.56 4.89 15.66
CA TRP A 352 -3.18 4.58 14.37
C TRP A 352 -4.72 4.48 14.46
N THR A 353 -5.35 5.04 15.50
CA THR A 353 -6.81 5.02 15.69
C THR A 353 -7.58 5.58 14.50
N ARG A 354 -7.01 6.54 13.76
CA ARG A 354 -7.68 7.21 12.64
C ARG A 354 -7.49 6.50 11.31
N GLN A 355 -6.53 5.58 11.22
CA GLN A 355 -6.09 4.98 9.98
C GLN A 355 -7.11 3.97 9.47
N TYR A 356 -7.40 4.08 8.18
CA TYR A 356 -8.17 3.12 7.39
C TYR A 356 -7.24 2.15 6.67
N GLY A 357 -6.06 2.61 6.28
CA GLY A 357 -5.00 1.77 5.76
C GLY A 357 -3.64 2.19 6.31
N MET A 358 -2.66 1.31 6.17
CA MET A 358 -1.28 1.54 6.56
C MET A 358 -0.33 0.88 5.56
N HIS A 359 0.64 1.63 5.06
CA HIS A 359 1.66 1.10 4.15
C HIS A 359 2.77 0.44 4.97
N MET A 360 3.05 -0.85 4.72
CA MET A 360 4.05 -1.61 5.48
C MET A 360 5.48 -1.44 4.92
N HIS A 361 5.66 -0.75 3.79
CA HIS A 361 6.96 -0.42 3.19
C HIS A 361 7.93 -1.61 3.09
N LEU A 362 7.52 -2.72 2.47
CA LEU A 362 8.25 -4.00 2.48
C LEU A 362 9.72 -3.86 2.10
N LYS A 363 10.02 -3.17 0.99
CA LYS A 363 11.40 -2.98 0.50
C LYS A 363 12.24 -2.18 1.48
N LEU A 364 11.69 -1.10 2.05
CA LEU A 364 12.39 -0.26 3.00
C LEU A 364 12.60 -1.01 4.33
N ARG A 365 11.61 -1.80 4.78
CA ARG A 365 11.76 -2.71 5.91
C ARG A 365 12.89 -3.70 5.69
N GLN A 366 12.95 -4.35 4.52
CA GLN A 366 14.03 -5.30 4.20
C GLN A 366 15.40 -4.62 4.24
N LYS A 367 15.50 -3.37 3.78
CA LYS A 367 16.74 -2.58 3.82
C LYS A 367 17.14 -2.18 5.24
N SER A 368 16.19 -1.72 6.06
CA SER A 368 16.47 -1.12 7.38
C SER A 368 16.42 -2.13 8.54
N PHE A 369 15.62 -3.19 8.43
CA PHE A 369 15.33 -4.17 9.49
C PHE A 369 15.43 -5.61 8.99
N GLY A 370 16.12 -5.87 7.88
CA GLY A 370 16.16 -7.17 7.22
C GLY A 370 16.73 -8.31 8.07
N LYS A 371 17.56 -8.00 9.08
CA LYS A 371 18.09 -8.97 10.05
C LYS A 371 17.04 -9.46 11.04
N GLU A 372 16.00 -8.67 11.27
CA GLU A 372 14.92 -9.00 12.20
C GLU A 372 13.82 -9.78 11.47
N LYS A 373 13.38 -10.88 12.06
CA LYS A 373 12.27 -11.68 11.53
C LYS A 373 10.94 -10.97 11.75
N PHE A 374 10.12 -10.94 10.71
CA PHE A 374 8.74 -10.48 10.77
C PHE A 374 7.86 -11.53 10.11
N ASP A 375 7.30 -12.40 10.95
CA ASP A 375 6.53 -13.57 10.58
C ASP A 375 5.41 -13.82 11.59
N MET A 376 4.65 -14.90 11.39
CA MET A 376 3.52 -15.29 12.24
C MET A 376 3.87 -15.50 13.71
N ASP A 377 5.12 -15.81 14.02
CA ASP A 377 5.55 -16.12 15.39
C ASP A 377 6.15 -14.89 16.06
N THR A 378 7.00 -14.13 15.37
CA THR A 378 7.62 -12.95 15.99
C THR A 378 6.62 -11.84 16.27
N VAL A 379 5.57 -11.68 15.46
CA VAL A 379 4.55 -10.64 15.70
C VAL A 379 3.73 -10.88 16.96
N LYS A 380 3.74 -12.09 17.52
CA LYS A 380 3.00 -12.40 18.74
C LYS A 380 3.49 -11.57 19.93
N THR A 381 4.80 -11.33 19.99
CA THR A 381 5.44 -10.63 21.10
C THR A 381 6.14 -9.33 20.68
N MET A 382 6.06 -8.96 19.39
CA MET A 382 6.64 -7.72 18.88
C MET A 382 5.87 -6.49 19.36
N ASN A 383 6.48 -5.69 20.23
CA ASN A 383 5.87 -4.50 20.82
C ASN A 383 6.10 -3.22 20.00
N THR A 384 5.67 -3.25 18.74
CA THR A 384 5.77 -2.13 17.78
C THR A 384 4.44 -1.96 17.06
N THR A 385 4.26 -0.84 16.35
CA THR A 385 3.05 -0.63 15.55
C THR A 385 2.82 -1.75 14.55
N ALA A 386 3.87 -2.16 13.81
CA ALA A 386 3.78 -3.25 12.84
C ALA A 386 3.39 -4.58 13.49
N GLY A 387 3.90 -4.86 14.70
CA GLY A 387 3.49 -6.02 15.49
C GLY A 387 2.01 -5.96 15.89
N ALA A 388 1.56 -4.82 16.43
CA ALA A 388 0.17 -4.61 16.83
C ALA A 388 -0.81 -4.71 15.65
N VAL A 389 -0.44 -4.13 14.50
CA VAL A 389 -1.23 -4.20 13.25
C VAL A 389 -1.30 -5.62 12.71
N ALA A 390 -0.19 -6.36 12.72
CA ALA A 390 -0.18 -7.76 12.31
C ALA A 390 -1.11 -8.61 13.21
N ARG A 391 -1.03 -8.44 14.54
CA ARG A 391 -1.93 -9.12 15.49
C ARG A 391 -3.38 -8.72 15.29
N TYR A 392 -3.66 -7.44 15.01
CA TYR A 392 -5.02 -6.98 14.74
C TYR A 392 -5.60 -7.67 13.49
N ILE A 393 -4.84 -7.76 12.41
CA ILE A 393 -5.29 -8.43 11.18
C ILE A 393 -5.45 -9.94 11.38
N LEU A 394 -4.51 -10.58 12.08
CA LEU A 394 -4.51 -12.02 12.30
C LEU A 394 -5.60 -12.44 13.29
N TYR A 395 -5.61 -11.83 14.47
CA TYR A 395 -6.35 -12.27 15.67
C TYR A 395 -7.52 -11.35 16.05
N GLY A 396 -7.61 -10.15 15.47
CA GLY A 396 -8.58 -9.14 15.91
C GLY A 396 -8.22 -8.49 17.25
N ASN A 397 -6.95 -8.58 17.68
CA ASN A 397 -6.47 -7.98 18.92
C ASN A 397 -5.12 -7.29 18.69
N THR A 398 -4.89 -6.16 19.35
CA THR A 398 -3.63 -5.39 19.34
C THR A 398 -2.68 -5.79 20.46
N ASP A 399 -3.17 -6.42 21.52
CA ASP A 399 -2.39 -6.81 22.70
C ASP A 399 -1.32 -7.85 22.37
N LEU A 400 -0.24 -7.84 23.14
CA LEU A 400 0.77 -8.88 23.05
C LEU A 400 0.16 -10.24 23.43
N CYS A 401 0.59 -11.28 22.74
CA CYS A 401 0.20 -12.63 23.06
C CYS A 401 0.88 -13.05 24.37
N THR A 402 0.10 -13.48 25.36
CA THR A 402 0.66 -14.12 26.55
C THR A 402 1.20 -15.49 26.16
N PRO A 403 2.43 -15.87 26.53
CA PRO A 403 2.87 -17.25 26.37
C PRO A 403 1.91 -18.16 27.15
N PRO A 404 1.58 -19.36 26.64
CA PRO A 404 0.75 -20.30 27.37
C PRO A 404 1.36 -20.54 28.76
N LYS A 405 0.52 -20.51 29.80
CA LYS A 405 0.93 -20.78 31.19
C LYS A 405 1.71 -22.10 31.22
N GLY A 406 3.02 -22.03 31.49
CA GLY A 406 3.94 -23.17 31.49
C GLY A 406 5.23 -22.98 30.70
N TYR A 407 5.35 -21.96 29.84
CA TYR A 407 6.62 -21.60 29.21
C TYR A 407 7.44 -20.69 30.14
N ILE A 408 8.04 -21.27 31.17
CA ILE A 408 9.17 -20.65 31.87
C ILE A 408 10.35 -20.76 30.92
N ARG A 409 10.88 -19.61 30.45
CA ARG A 409 12.18 -19.59 29.78
C ARG A 409 13.23 -19.99 30.81
N HIS A 410 13.82 -21.18 30.64
CA HIS A 410 15.12 -21.50 31.22
C HIS A 410 16.23 -20.81 30.44
#